data_AF-A0AAD4NCJ3-F1
#
_entry.id   AF-A0AAD4NCJ3-F1
#
_cell.length_a   1.000
_cell.length_b   1.000
_cell.length_c   1.000
_cell.angle_alpha   90.00
_cell.angle_beta   90.00
_cell.angle_gamma   90.00
#
_symmetry.space_group_name_H-M   'P 1'
#
loop_
_entity.id
_entity.type
_entity.pdbx_description
1 polymer ?
#
loop_
_entity_poly.entity_id
_entity_poly.type
_entity_poly.pdbx_seq_one_letter_code
_entity_poly.pdbx_strand_id
1 'polypeptide(L)'
;MLHTMTRNWLDYSIVISCLHFSTVLTYARKHSIPYYSRPECLPNESCLYRAFDYRFEMCNCPKSEGECQENRSNAVFSYGVIYNFCSPTKSIPNCQPNSVSITIEGLRTLIHCRCDEENGTILNSNKLSDSTTVFLCVDK
;
A
#
# COMPACT_ATOMS: atom_id res chain seq x y z
N MET A 1 5.31 -31.36 64.82
CA MET A 1 5.93 -31.88 63.57
C MET A 1 4.95 -31.71 62.40
N LEU A 2 4.46 -30.48 62.16
CA LEU A 2 3.42 -30.20 61.15
C LEU A 2 3.68 -28.88 60.37
N HIS A 3 4.90 -28.34 60.45
CA HIS A 3 5.28 -27.08 59.80
C HIS A 3 6.11 -27.26 58.53
N THR A 4 6.49 -28.50 58.19
CA THR A 4 7.41 -28.80 57.08
C THR A 4 6.70 -29.30 55.81
N MET A 5 5.42 -29.73 55.90
CA MET A 5 4.71 -30.29 54.74
C MET A 5 4.00 -29.27 53.84
N THR A 6 3.84 -28.02 54.28
CA THR A 6 3.16 -26.97 53.48
C THR A 6 4.12 -26.17 52.60
N ARG A 7 5.43 -26.23 52.85
CA ARG A 7 6.44 -25.45 52.12
C ARG A 7 6.74 -26.02 50.72
N ASN A 8 6.77 -27.35 50.60
CA ASN A 8 7.12 -28.02 49.34
C ASN A 8 6.04 -27.88 48.24
N TRP A 9 4.77 -27.64 48.59
CA TRP A 9 3.68 -27.49 47.62
C TRP A 9 3.64 -26.10 46.96
N LEU A 10 4.05 -25.07 47.69
CA LEU A 10 4.22 -23.71 47.16
C LEU A 10 5.36 -23.64 46.15
N ASP A 11 6.50 -24.28 46.46
CA ASP A 11 7.67 -24.28 45.58
C ASP A 11 7.40 -25.03 44.26
N TYR A 12 6.69 -26.17 44.31
CA TYR A 12 6.28 -26.91 43.10
C TYR A 12 5.31 -26.12 42.21
N SER A 13 4.37 -25.38 42.81
CA SER A 13 3.38 -24.59 42.07
C SER A 13 4.01 -23.40 41.33
N ILE A 14 5.06 -22.80 41.91
CA ILE A 14 5.82 -21.71 41.29
C ILE A 14 6.61 -22.23 40.09
N VAL A 15 7.29 -23.37 40.24
CA VAL A 15 8.12 -23.95 39.17
C VAL A 15 7.27 -24.37 37.96
N ILE A 16 6.11 -24.99 38.19
CA ILE A 16 5.17 -25.38 37.12
C ILE A 16 4.62 -24.14 36.40
N SER A 17 4.29 -23.08 37.14
CA SER A 17 3.82 -21.82 36.55
C SER A 17 4.89 -21.14 35.68
N CYS A 18 6.16 -21.16 36.09
CA CYS A 18 7.28 -20.62 35.30
C CYS A 18 7.54 -21.42 34.01
N LEU A 19 7.40 -22.74 34.04
CA LEU A 19 7.55 -23.61 32.87
C LEU A 19 6.41 -23.41 31.84
N HIS A 20 5.19 -23.17 32.30
CA HIS A 20 4.08 -22.81 31.41
C HIS A 20 4.24 -21.40 30.82
N PHE A 21 4.72 -20.42 31.60
CA PHE A 21 4.91 -19.06 31.11
C PHE A 21 6.01 -18.97 30.02
N SER A 22 7.11 -19.70 30.22
CA SER A 22 8.22 -19.75 29.26
C SER A 22 7.86 -20.46 27.95
N THR A 23 7.08 -21.54 28.02
CA THR A 23 6.59 -22.23 26.81
C THR A 23 5.61 -21.38 26.01
N VAL A 24 4.70 -20.65 26.67
CA VAL A 24 3.76 -19.71 26.00
C VAL A 24 4.51 -18.55 25.33
N LEU A 25 5.49 -17.94 26.00
CA LEU A 25 6.29 -16.85 25.40
C LEU A 25 7.09 -17.31 24.17
N THR A 26 7.61 -18.55 24.22
CA THR A 26 8.40 -19.10 23.12
C THR A 26 7.51 -19.47 21.92
N TYR A 27 6.29 -19.97 22.18
CA TYR A 27 5.28 -20.22 21.14
C TYR A 27 4.82 -18.91 20.47
N ALA A 28 4.58 -17.85 21.26
CA ALA A 28 4.19 -16.55 20.75
C ALA A 28 5.28 -15.90 19.87
N ARG A 29 6.56 -16.07 20.22
CA ARG A 29 7.70 -15.61 19.38
C ARG A 29 7.84 -16.40 18.09
N LYS A 30 7.54 -17.70 18.09
CA LYS A 30 7.63 -18.55 16.89
C LYS A 30 6.51 -18.26 15.87
N HIS A 31 5.37 -17.73 16.33
CA HIS A 31 4.22 -17.37 15.51
C HIS A 31 4.11 -15.87 15.21
N SER A 32 5.19 -15.09 15.32
CA SER A 32 5.19 -13.72 14.81
C SER A 32 4.98 -13.75 13.29
N ILE A 33 3.81 -13.32 12.83
CA ILE A 33 3.48 -13.15 11.42
C ILE A 33 4.55 -12.22 10.83
N PRO A 34 5.21 -12.58 9.71
CA PRO A 34 6.17 -11.69 9.08
C PRO A 34 5.48 -10.36 8.77
N TYR A 35 6.03 -9.27 9.32
CA TYR A 35 5.54 -7.93 9.01
C TYR A 35 5.71 -7.71 7.50
N TYR A 36 4.59 -7.74 6.79
CA TYR A 36 4.57 -7.39 5.37
C TYR A 36 4.97 -5.91 5.24
N SER A 37 6.07 -5.66 4.53
CA SER A 37 6.51 -4.32 4.17
C SER A 37 6.12 -4.05 2.73
N ARG A 38 5.59 -2.86 2.48
CA ARG A 38 5.30 -2.40 1.11
C ARG A 38 6.61 -2.26 0.32
N PRO A 39 6.59 -2.60 -0.99
CA PRO A 39 7.74 -2.39 -1.86
C PRO A 39 8.02 -0.90 -2.06
N GLU A 40 9.19 -0.59 -2.62
CA GLU A 40 9.50 0.77 -3.11
C GLU A 40 8.76 1.04 -4.43
N CYS A 41 8.30 2.27 -4.62
CA CYS A 41 7.58 2.67 -5.84
C CYS A 41 8.52 2.70 -7.06
N LEU A 42 8.03 2.23 -8.21
CA LEU A 42 8.69 2.51 -9.48
C LEU A 42 8.53 3.98 -9.89
N PRO A 43 9.36 4.46 -10.83
CA PRO A 43 9.12 5.75 -11.46
C PRO A 43 7.70 5.82 -12.03
N ASN A 44 7.01 6.93 -11.76
CA ASN A 44 5.62 7.17 -12.18
C ASN A 44 4.59 6.16 -11.64
N GLU A 45 4.92 5.41 -10.59
CA GLU A 45 3.96 4.57 -9.87
C GLU A 45 3.24 5.39 -8.78
N SER A 46 1.93 5.20 -8.70
CA SER A 46 1.11 5.81 -7.66
C SER A 46 1.44 5.18 -6.31
N CYS A 47 1.91 5.99 -5.37
CA CYS A 47 2.25 5.53 -4.03
C CYS A 47 1.02 5.37 -3.13
N LEU A 48 -0.03 6.15 -3.39
CA LEU A 48 -1.33 6.00 -2.76
C LEU A 48 -2.45 6.40 -3.72
N TYR A 49 -3.65 5.86 -3.54
CA TYR A 49 -4.84 6.40 -4.20
C TYR A 49 -6.02 6.54 -3.23
N ARG A 50 -6.91 7.46 -3.56
CA ARG A 50 -8.17 7.71 -2.85
C ARG A 50 -9.35 7.40 -3.77
N ALA A 51 -10.21 6.49 -3.35
CA ALA A 51 -11.43 6.11 -4.04
C ALA A 51 -12.55 5.91 -3.01
N PHE A 52 -13.74 6.48 -3.24
CA PHE A 52 -14.89 6.38 -2.33
C PHE A 52 -14.55 6.75 -0.88
N ASP A 53 -13.75 7.81 -0.68
CA ASP A 53 -13.23 8.25 0.62
C ASP A 53 -12.30 7.27 1.36
N TYR A 54 -11.98 6.12 0.77
CA TYR A 54 -10.96 5.22 1.28
C TYR A 54 -9.59 5.59 0.73
N ARG A 55 -8.59 5.52 1.61
CA ARG A 55 -7.18 5.72 1.31
C ARG A 55 -6.49 4.36 1.24
N PHE A 56 -5.79 4.11 0.14
CA PHE A 56 -5.02 2.90 -0.06
C PHE A 56 -3.56 3.22 -0.35
N GLU A 57 -2.68 2.58 0.39
CA GLU A 57 -1.25 2.80 0.37
C GLU A 57 -0.55 1.63 -0.30
N MET A 58 0.09 1.87 -1.46
CA MET A 58 0.56 0.80 -2.36
C MET A 58 2.04 0.48 -2.17
N CYS A 59 2.86 1.52 -2.23
CA CYS A 59 4.31 1.42 -2.15
C CYS A 59 4.89 2.57 -1.30
N ASN A 60 6.13 2.41 -0.87
CA ASN A 60 6.89 3.44 -0.18
C ASN A 60 7.68 4.26 -1.19
N CYS A 61 7.61 5.58 -1.09
CA CYS A 61 8.42 6.45 -1.93
C CYS A 61 9.92 6.29 -1.62
N PRO A 62 10.80 6.51 -2.61
CA PRO A 62 12.24 6.53 -2.38
C PRO A 62 12.58 7.57 -1.31
N LYS A 63 13.60 7.30 -0.47
CA LYS A 63 13.98 8.18 0.65
C LYS A 63 14.29 9.62 0.23
N SER A 64 14.71 9.84 -1.01
CA SER A 64 14.98 11.15 -1.59
C SER A 64 13.72 12.01 -1.81
N GLU A 65 12.56 11.38 -1.98
CA GLU A 65 11.29 12.05 -2.27
C GLU A 65 10.43 12.22 -1.00
N GLY A 66 10.82 11.58 0.10
CA GLY A 66 10.13 11.65 1.38
C GLY A 66 8.94 10.69 1.46
N GLU A 67 7.98 11.00 2.31
CA GLU A 67 6.76 10.19 2.47
C GLU A 67 5.76 10.47 1.35
N CYS A 68 4.95 9.46 1.03
CA CYS A 68 3.85 9.61 0.07
C CYS A 68 2.76 10.53 0.65
N GLN A 69 2.66 11.76 0.15
CA GLN A 69 1.72 12.76 0.64
C GLN A 69 0.53 12.96 -0.30
N GLU A 70 -0.65 13.25 0.29
CA GLU A 70 -1.84 13.69 -0.45
C GLU A 70 -1.71 15.19 -0.80
N ASN A 71 -0.89 15.48 -1.82
CA ASN A 71 -0.68 16.85 -2.29
C ASN A 71 -1.25 17.02 -3.71
N ARG A 72 -2.00 18.11 -3.92
CA ARG A 72 -2.54 18.47 -5.25
C ARG A 72 -1.47 18.58 -6.33
N SER A 73 -0.23 18.97 -5.99
CA SER A 73 0.87 19.04 -6.95
C SER A 73 1.38 17.68 -7.43
N ASN A 74 1.04 16.61 -6.69
CA ASN A 74 1.49 15.25 -6.93
C ASN A 74 0.30 14.32 -7.24
N ALA A 75 -0.89 14.89 -7.41
CA ALA A 75 -2.12 14.14 -7.63
C ALA A 75 -2.54 14.19 -9.10
N VAL A 76 -3.12 13.09 -9.57
CA VAL A 76 -3.88 13.02 -10.82
C VAL A 76 -5.25 12.44 -10.53
N PHE A 77 -6.27 13.14 -10.98
CA PHE A 77 -7.64 12.66 -10.93
C PHE A 77 -7.92 11.83 -12.19
N SER A 78 -8.52 10.66 -11.99
CA SER A 78 -8.90 9.78 -13.09
C SER A 78 -10.07 8.90 -12.66
N TYR A 79 -11.21 9.05 -13.34
CA TYR A 79 -12.40 8.21 -13.16
C TYR A 79 -12.90 8.12 -11.70
N GLY A 80 -12.96 9.26 -11.00
CA GLY A 80 -13.42 9.29 -9.60
C GLY A 80 -12.38 8.81 -8.58
N VAL A 81 -11.16 8.48 -9.03
CA VAL A 81 -10.03 8.09 -8.19
C VAL A 81 -8.95 9.18 -8.24
N ILE A 82 -8.38 9.51 -7.08
CA ILE A 82 -7.23 10.42 -6.99
C ILE A 82 -5.99 9.57 -6.76
N TYR A 83 -5.08 9.53 -7.72
CA TYR A 83 -3.79 8.87 -7.62
C TYR A 83 -2.74 9.89 -7.20
N ASN A 84 -1.96 9.60 -6.14
CA ASN A 84 -0.84 10.45 -5.75
C ASN A 84 0.48 9.74 -6.00
N PHE A 85 1.45 10.52 -6.46
CA PHE A 85 2.79 10.07 -6.85
C PHE A 85 3.84 10.65 -5.89
N CYS A 86 4.99 10.01 -5.84
CA CYS A 86 6.11 10.47 -5.01
C CYS A 86 6.64 11.83 -5.49
N SER A 87 6.64 12.04 -6.81
CA SER A 87 7.12 13.25 -7.47
C SER A 87 5.99 14.14 -8.00
N PRO A 88 6.26 15.46 -8.21
CA PRO A 88 5.29 16.38 -8.78
C PRO A 88 4.82 15.97 -10.17
N THR A 89 3.50 15.98 -10.38
CA THR A 89 2.86 15.56 -11.63
C THR A 89 3.04 16.58 -12.76
N LYS A 90 3.52 17.80 -12.46
CA LYS A 90 3.91 18.79 -13.47
C LYS A 90 5.02 18.32 -14.41
N SER A 91 5.83 17.35 -13.99
CA SER A 91 6.87 16.76 -14.83
C SER A 91 6.32 15.78 -15.87
N ILE A 92 5.07 15.34 -15.70
CA ILE A 92 4.41 14.36 -16.57
C ILE A 92 3.88 15.10 -17.81
N PRO A 93 4.22 14.63 -19.03
CA PRO A 93 3.77 15.28 -20.26
C PRO A 93 2.25 15.12 -20.46
N ASN A 94 1.66 16.01 -21.24
CA ASN A 94 0.27 15.84 -21.70
C ASN A 94 0.21 14.72 -22.75
N CYS A 95 -0.87 13.95 -22.73
CA CYS A 95 -1.11 12.86 -23.68
C CYS A 95 -1.39 13.36 -25.09
N GLN A 96 -0.96 12.59 -26.10
CA GLN A 96 -1.51 12.72 -27.45
C GLN A 96 -2.92 12.09 -27.50
N PRO A 97 -3.79 12.51 -28.42
CA PRO A 97 -5.08 11.85 -28.62
C PRO A 97 -4.90 10.34 -28.86
N ASN A 98 -5.78 9.53 -28.26
CA ASN A 98 -5.75 8.06 -28.31
C ASN A 98 -4.47 7.41 -27.75
N SER A 99 -3.68 8.12 -26.95
CA SER A 99 -2.54 7.53 -26.24
C SER A 99 -2.93 7.00 -24.86
N VAL A 100 -2.16 6.03 -24.36
CA VAL A 100 -2.35 5.44 -23.03
C VAL A 100 -1.87 6.43 -21.97
N SER A 101 -2.79 6.83 -21.09
CA SER A 101 -2.56 7.72 -19.97
C SER A 101 -2.13 6.96 -18.72
N ILE A 102 -2.92 5.95 -18.34
CA ILE A 102 -2.72 5.18 -17.11
C ILE A 102 -2.73 3.70 -17.43
N THR A 103 -1.87 2.93 -16.76
CA THR A 103 -1.89 1.47 -16.75
C THR A 103 -2.07 0.98 -15.33
N ILE A 104 -3.07 0.13 -15.11
CA ILE A 104 -3.29 -0.57 -13.85
C ILE A 104 -2.90 -2.03 -14.06
N GLU A 105 -1.94 -2.51 -13.29
CA GLU A 105 -1.49 -3.90 -13.28
C GLU A 105 -1.64 -4.48 -11.86
N GLY A 106 -2.70 -5.26 -11.63
CA GLY A 106 -3.08 -5.70 -10.29
C GLY A 106 -3.43 -4.50 -9.39
N LEU A 107 -2.62 -4.24 -8.36
CA LEU A 107 -2.77 -3.08 -7.46
C LEU A 107 -1.87 -1.90 -7.85
N ARG A 108 -1.01 -2.09 -8.85
CA ARG A 108 -0.02 -1.10 -9.27
C ARG A 108 -0.64 -0.17 -10.30
N THR A 109 -0.46 1.13 -10.13
CA THR A 109 -0.95 2.12 -11.09
C THR A 109 0.20 2.97 -11.58
N LEU A 110 0.44 2.94 -12.88
CA LEU A 110 1.49 3.70 -13.56
C LEU A 110 0.87 4.79 -14.41
N ILE A 111 1.42 6.00 -14.33
CA ILE A 111 1.05 7.12 -15.21
C ILE A 111 2.12 7.32 -16.29
N HIS A 112 1.67 7.48 -17.53
CA HIS A 112 2.53 7.71 -18.69
C HIS A 112 2.44 9.15 -19.17
N CYS A 113 1.24 9.71 -19.16
CA CYS A 113 0.96 11.08 -19.54
C CYS A 113 -0.35 11.55 -18.88
N ARG A 114 -0.65 12.85 -18.94
CA ARG A 114 -1.87 13.44 -18.37
C ARG A 114 -2.88 13.79 -19.47
N CYS A 115 -4.14 13.39 -19.27
CA CYS A 115 -5.24 13.84 -20.13
C CYS A 115 -5.55 15.31 -19.85
N ASP A 116 -5.80 16.08 -20.90
CA ASP A 116 -6.23 17.46 -20.78
C ASP A 116 -7.74 17.51 -20.57
N GLU A 117 -8.15 17.71 -19.31
CA GLU A 117 -9.56 17.77 -18.92
C GLU A 117 -10.26 19.00 -19.53
N GLU A 118 -9.54 20.10 -19.81
CA GLU A 118 -10.11 21.31 -20.42
C GLU A 118 -10.51 21.08 -21.89
N ASN A 119 -9.83 20.17 -22.58
CA ASN A 119 -10.14 19.77 -23.95
C ASN A 119 -11.22 18.68 -24.05
N GLY A 120 -11.87 18.33 -22.93
CA GLY A 120 -13.00 17.39 -22.93
C GLY A 120 -12.61 15.94 -23.12
N THR A 121 -11.33 15.59 -22.98
CA THR A 121 -10.88 14.22 -23.16
C THR A 121 -11.51 13.29 -22.11
N ILE A 122 -12.11 12.19 -22.58
CA ILE A 122 -12.66 11.13 -21.74
C ILE A 122 -11.62 10.00 -21.56
N LEU A 123 -11.71 9.28 -20.44
CA LEU A 123 -10.91 8.09 -20.21
C LEU A 123 -11.70 6.88 -20.70
N ASN A 124 -11.16 6.18 -21.69
CA ASN A 124 -11.70 4.89 -22.12
C ASN A 124 -10.81 3.76 -21.59
N SER A 125 -11.41 2.79 -20.90
CA SER A 125 -10.69 1.64 -20.36
C SER A 125 -10.68 0.50 -21.35
N ASN A 126 -9.49 0.00 -21.71
CA ASN A 126 -9.32 -1.25 -22.42
C ASN A 126 -8.68 -2.27 -21.48
N LYS A 127 -9.39 -3.38 -21.24
CA LYS A 127 -8.80 -4.52 -20.54
C LYS A 127 -7.83 -5.22 -21.49
N LEU A 128 -6.54 -5.18 -21.16
CA LEU A 128 -5.48 -5.79 -21.97
C LEU A 128 -5.26 -7.26 -21.59
N SER A 129 -5.40 -7.58 -20.30
CA SER A 129 -5.29 -8.94 -19.74
C SER A 129 -6.15 -9.07 -18.48
N ASP A 130 -6.18 -10.25 -17.86
CA ASP A 130 -6.93 -10.45 -16.60
C ASP A 130 -6.45 -9.57 -15.44
N SER A 131 -5.18 -9.16 -15.44
CA SER A 131 -4.59 -8.30 -14.42
C SER A 131 -4.32 -6.88 -14.89
N THR A 132 -4.48 -6.58 -16.18
CA THR A 132 -4.03 -5.32 -16.77
C THR A 132 -5.16 -4.55 -17.45
N THR A 133 -5.38 -3.33 -16.99
CA THR A 133 -6.32 -2.37 -17.59
C THR A 133 -5.56 -1.11 -17.99
N VAL A 134 -5.77 -0.64 -19.21
CA VAL A 134 -5.19 0.63 -19.69
C VAL A 134 -6.30 1.65 -19.88
N PHE A 135 -5.99 2.91 -19.58
CA PHE A 135 -6.89 4.04 -19.82
C PHE A 135 -6.29 4.93 -20.88
N LEU A 136 -7.08 5.24 -21.91
CA LEU A 136 -6.68 6.11 -23.01
C LEU A 136 -7.37 7.47 -22.87
N CYS A 137 -6.65 8.55 -23.21
CA CYS A 137 -7.30 9.84 -23.44
C CYS A 137 -7.93 9.82 -24.83
N VAL A 138 -9.25 9.88 -24.90
CA VAL A 138 -10.02 10.00 -26.14
C VAL A 138 -10.67 11.36 -26.21
N ASP A 139 -10.65 12.01 -27.38
CA ASP A 139 -11.38 13.25 -27.60
C ASP A 139 -12.89 13.02 -27.42
N LYS A 140 -13.61 14.05 -26.96
CA LYS A 140 -15.04 13.96 -26.63
C LYS A 140 -15.94 13.78 -27.85
#